data_AF-A0A1J5S4G8-F1
#
_entry.id   AF-A0A1J5S4G8-F1
#
_cell.length_a   1.000
_cell.length_b   1.000
_cell.length_c   1.000
_cell.angle_alpha   90.00
_cell.angle_beta   90.00
_cell.angle_gamma   90.00
#
_symmetry.space_group_name_H-M   'P 1'
#
loop_
_entity.id
_entity.type
_entity.pdbx_description
1 polymer ?
#
loop_
_entity_poly.entity_id
_entity_poly.type
_entity_poly.pdbx_seq_one_letter_code
_entity_poly.pdbx_strand_id
1 'polypeptide(L)'
;MDYVMKPIVNAASIIVALLFNCHAIASEPVWSTSGLKMPESVEYDAARDRFYISNINGSITKPDGNGSIGLIDGTGKLIDINWVVGLDSPKGLALYENKLYVADVNELVVINVVSGKVVARYPANGSMILNGISINKNGKIFVSDWTGNRIYTLDGGELKIWLDSPELNSPNGLWAENDYLYVAS
;
A
#
# COMPACT_ATOMS: atom_id res chain seq x y z
N MET A 1 -79.94 33.87 -30.35
CA MET A 1 -79.61 33.02 -29.18
C MET A 1 -78.15 32.69 -29.37
N ASP A 2 -77.31 33.56 -28.82
CA ASP A 2 -76.02 33.87 -29.42
C ASP A 2 -74.91 33.06 -28.75
N TYR A 3 -74.15 32.32 -29.55
CA TYR A 3 -73.00 31.54 -29.11
C TYR A 3 -71.83 32.48 -28.84
N VAL A 4 -71.50 32.67 -27.57
CA VAL A 4 -70.29 33.38 -27.13
C VAL A 4 -69.13 32.39 -27.03
N MET A 5 -68.12 32.54 -27.90
CA MET A 5 -66.84 31.84 -27.75
C MET A 5 -66.11 32.33 -26.49
N LYS A 6 -65.66 31.41 -25.64
CA LYS A 6 -64.74 31.71 -24.53
C LYS A 6 -63.28 31.66 -25.04
N PRO A 7 -62.39 32.57 -24.58
CA PRO A 7 -61.01 32.58 -25.02
C PRO A 7 -60.22 31.39 -24.46
N ILE A 8 -59.38 30.81 -25.31
CA ILE A 8 -58.38 29.81 -24.95
C ILE A 8 -57.24 30.55 -24.24
N VAL A 9 -56.99 30.22 -22.97
CA VAL A 9 -55.85 30.74 -22.22
C VAL A 9 -54.69 29.77 -22.42
N ASN A 10 -53.69 30.16 -23.20
CA ASN A 10 -52.44 29.39 -23.31
C ASN A 10 -51.62 29.59 -22.03
N ALA A 11 -51.54 28.54 -21.21
CA ALA A 11 -50.64 28.52 -20.05
C ALA A 11 -49.20 28.29 -20.53
N ALA A 12 -48.41 29.38 -20.58
CA ALA A 12 -46.97 29.26 -20.75
C ALA A 12 -46.36 28.69 -19.46
N SER A 13 -45.93 27.43 -19.51
CA SER A 13 -45.20 26.82 -18.39
C SER A 13 -43.76 27.33 -18.39
N ILE A 14 -43.40 28.12 -17.37
CA ILE A 14 -42.02 28.50 -17.10
C ILE A 14 -41.35 27.30 -16.41
N ILE A 15 -40.49 26.58 -17.14
CA ILE A 15 -39.59 25.60 -16.56
C ILE A 15 -38.43 26.38 -15.93
N VAL A 16 -38.44 26.51 -14.60
CA VAL A 16 -37.25 26.94 -13.85
C VAL A 16 -36.33 25.74 -13.75
N ALA A 17 -35.28 25.70 -14.59
CA ALA A 17 -34.20 24.75 -14.43
C ALA A 17 -33.39 25.13 -13.18
N LEU A 18 -33.60 24.42 -12.07
CA LEU A 18 -32.72 24.45 -10.91
C LEU A 18 -31.39 23.81 -11.30
N LEU A 19 -30.41 24.65 -11.67
CA LEU A 19 -29.03 24.23 -11.83
C LEU A 19 -28.47 23.88 -10.44
N PHE A 20 -28.48 22.60 -10.09
CA PHE A 20 -27.68 22.10 -8.98
C PHE A 20 -26.22 22.21 -9.37
N ASN A 21 -25.58 23.31 -8.96
CA ASN A 21 -24.12 23.39 -8.93
C ASN A 21 -23.60 22.44 -7.84
N CYS A 22 -23.52 21.15 -8.16
CA CYS A 22 -22.77 20.19 -7.37
C CYS A 22 -21.28 20.54 -7.54
N HIS A 23 -20.80 21.49 -6.74
CA HIS A 23 -19.37 21.67 -6.58
C HIS A 23 -18.88 20.44 -5.81
N ALA A 24 -18.26 19.50 -6.52
CA ALA A 24 -17.38 18.54 -5.89
C ALA A 24 -16.30 19.37 -5.18
N ILE A 25 -16.43 19.52 -3.86
CA ILE A 25 -15.35 20.07 -3.05
C ILE A 25 -14.25 19.03 -3.13
N ALA A 26 -13.23 19.30 -3.93
CA ALA A 26 -12.00 18.53 -3.88
C ALA A 26 -11.48 18.63 -2.45
N SER A 27 -11.36 17.50 -1.76
CA SER A 27 -10.77 17.48 -0.42
C SER A 27 -9.29 17.82 -0.54
N GLU A 28 -8.87 18.93 0.05
CA GLU A 28 -7.45 19.24 0.20
C GLU A 28 -6.80 18.19 1.13
N PRO A 29 -5.55 17.79 0.87
CA PRO A 29 -4.84 16.87 1.75
C PRO A 29 -4.70 17.49 3.15
N VAL A 30 -4.97 16.71 4.20
CA VAL A 30 -4.83 17.15 5.60
C VAL A 30 -3.38 17.57 5.91
N TRP A 31 -2.42 16.84 5.34
CA TRP A 31 -1.00 17.18 5.34
C TRP A 31 -0.32 16.54 4.12
N SER A 32 0.89 17.02 3.79
CA SER A 32 1.77 16.39 2.82
C SER A 32 3.21 16.41 3.33
N THR A 33 3.98 15.38 2.97
CA THR A 33 5.38 15.23 3.37
C THR A 33 6.27 15.21 2.13
N SER A 34 7.40 15.92 2.19
CA SER A 34 8.43 15.93 1.15
C SER A 34 9.76 15.39 1.69
N GLY A 35 10.75 15.17 0.81
CA GLY A 35 12.07 14.66 1.19
C GLY A 35 12.19 13.13 1.22
N LEU A 36 11.15 12.41 0.77
CA LEU A 36 11.19 10.97 0.55
C LEU A 36 12.05 10.60 -0.67
N LYS A 37 12.61 9.39 -0.69
CA LYS A 37 13.57 8.92 -1.70
C LYS A 37 12.99 7.75 -2.50
N MET A 38 12.20 8.09 -3.53
CA MET A 38 11.45 7.12 -4.34
C MET A 38 10.63 6.18 -3.42
N PRO A 39 9.64 6.74 -2.68
CA PRO A 39 8.83 5.95 -1.78
C PRO A 39 7.96 4.97 -2.55
N GLU A 40 7.75 3.77 -2.00
CA GLU A 40 6.97 2.71 -2.65
C GLU A 40 5.75 2.29 -1.81
N SER A 41 5.94 2.03 -0.52
CA SER A 41 4.89 1.59 0.40
C SER A 41 4.89 2.44 1.67
N VAL A 42 3.73 2.49 2.33
CA VAL A 42 3.52 3.13 3.62
C VAL A 42 2.71 2.20 4.52
N GLU A 43 3.13 2.09 5.79
CA GLU A 43 2.44 1.31 6.81
C GLU A 43 2.22 2.17 8.06
N TYR A 44 0.98 2.21 8.55
CA TYR A 44 0.61 3.01 9.74
C TYR A 44 0.69 2.18 11.02
N ASP A 45 1.43 2.67 12.00
CA ASP A 45 1.47 2.13 13.37
C ASP A 45 0.55 2.93 14.27
N ALA A 46 -0.70 2.49 14.38
CA ALA A 46 -1.71 3.11 15.22
C ALA A 46 -1.32 3.15 16.72
N ALA A 47 -0.50 2.20 17.19
CA ALA A 47 -0.09 2.15 18.59
C ALA A 47 0.91 3.27 18.95
N ARG A 48 1.58 3.84 17.94
CA ARG A 48 2.61 4.88 18.12
C ARG A 48 2.34 6.15 17.33
N ASP A 49 1.18 6.20 16.65
CA ASP A 49 0.74 7.28 15.78
C ASP A 49 1.84 7.78 14.83
N ARG A 50 2.30 6.86 13.97
CA ARG A 50 3.40 7.13 13.02
C ARG A 50 3.31 6.23 11.80
N PHE A 51 4.00 6.61 10.75
CA PHE A 51 4.08 5.89 9.49
C PHE A 51 5.50 5.42 9.22
N TYR A 52 5.62 4.19 8.72
CA TYR A 52 6.84 3.65 8.11
C TYR A 52 6.73 3.75 6.60
N ILE A 53 7.80 4.17 5.94
CA ILE A 53 7.80 4.42 4.49
C ILE A 53 9.00 3.71 3.90
N SER A 54 8.76 2.81 2.96
CA SER A 54 9.85 2.19 2.22
C SER A 54 10.37 3.17 1.19
N ASN A 55 11.69 3.37 1.16
CA ASN A 55 12.38 4.23 0.21
C ASN A 55 13.35 3.38 -0.58
N ILE A 56 13.08 3.22 -1.87
CA ILE A 56 13.93 2.39 -2.74
C ILE A 56 15.32 3.03 -2.90
N ASN A 57 15.36 4.34 -3.14
CA ASN A 57 16.61 5.12 -3.24
C ASN A 57 17.70 4.52 -4.17
N GLY A 58 17.34 4.05 -5.36
CA GLY A 58 18.31 3.44 -6.26
C GLY A 58 17.68 2.49 -7.25
N SER A 59 18.30 1.33 -7.44
CA SER A 59 17.77 0.30 -8.32
C SER A 59 16.47 -0.27 -7.78
N ILE A 60 15.49 -0.47 -8.66
CA ILE A 60 14.25 -1.17 -8.30
C ILE A 60 14.42 -2.70 -8.22
N THR A 61 15.54 -3.24 -8.71
CA THR A 61 15.76 -4.70 -8.86
C THR A 61 17.09 -5.23 -8.37
N LYS A 62 18.06 -4.38 -7.99
CA LYS A 62 19.40 -4.84 -7.58
C LYS A 62 19.62 -4.68 -6.09
N PRO A 63 20.39 -5.59 -5.48
CA PRO A 63 20.86 -5.44 -4.12
C PRO A 63 22.00 -4.42 -4.05
N ASP A 64 21.67 -3.14 -3.92
CA ASP A 64 22.64 -2.04 -3.95
C ASP A 64 22.87 -1.36 -2.58
N GLY A 65 22.16 -1.78 -1.54
CA GLY A 65 22.31 -1.30 -0.16
C GLY A 65 21.89 0.15 0.10
N ASN A 66 21.29 0.83 -0.87
CA ASN A 66 20.95 2.26 -0.75
C ASN A 66 19.57 2.53 -0.16
N GLY A 67 18.71 1.50 -0.09
CA GLY A 67 17.35 1.58 0.42
C GLY A 67 17.26 1.88 1.91
N SER A 68 16.14 2.47 2.32
CA SER A 68 15.85 2.79 3.72
C SER A 68 14.37 2.66 4.08
N ILE A 69 14.09 2.54 5.38
CA ILE A 69 12.77 2.85 5.94
C ILE A 69 12.83 4.26 6.53
N GLY A 70 11.91 5.12 6.10
CA GLY A 70 11.66 6.42 6.68
C GLY A 70 10.58 6.37 7.76
N LEU A 71 10.60 7.36 8.64
CA LEU A 71 9.68 7.51 9.75
C LEU A 71 9.02 8.90 9.71
N ILE A 72 7.69 8.92 9.67
CA ILE A 72 6.86 10.14 9.70
C ILE A 72 5.93 10.04 10.91
N ASP A 73 5.67 11.13 11.64
CA ASP A 73 4.70 11.12 12.75
C ASP A 73 3.23 11.24 12.25
N GLY A 74 2.26 11.07 13.16
CA GLY A 74 0.83 11.18 12.85
C GLY A 74 0.39 12.53 12.27
N THR A 75 1.23 13.56 12.37
CA THR A 75 0.98 14.91 11.80
C THR A 75 1.53 15.09 10.39
N GLY A 76 2.19 14.06 9.82
CA GLY A 76 2.83 14.15 8.52
C GLY A 76 4.23 14.76 8.55
N LYS A 77 4.82 14.98 9.73
CA LYS A 77 6.19 15.50 9.82
C LYS A 77 7.19 14.36 9.67
N LEU A 78 8.12 14.52 8.72
CA LEU A 78 9.27 13.63 8.58
C LEU A 78 10.15 13.70 9.83
N ILE A 79 10.25 12.58 10.55
CA ILE A 79 11.13 12.42 11.71
C ILE A 79 12.54 12.08 11.23
N ASP A 80 12.66 11.03 10.42
CA ASP A 80 13.93 10.55 9.91
C ASP A 80 13.72 9.76 8.60
N ILE A 81 14.37 10.18 7.53
CA ILE A 81 14.31 9.50 6.22
C ILE A 81 15.16 8.22 6.17
N ASN A 82 16.13 8.10 7.08
CA ASN A 82 17.09 7.00 7.16
C ASN A 82 16.95 6.24 8.48
N TRP A 83 15.72 6.13 9.02
CA TRP A 83 15.47 5.49 10.32
C TRP A 83 16.01 4.05 10.39
N VAL A 84 15.89 3.30 9.29
CA VAL A 84 16.63 2.05 9.07
C VAL A 84 17.28 2.10 7.68
N VAL A 85 18.56 1.74 7.60
CA VAL A 85 19.38 1.75 6.37
C VAL A 85 20.02 0.39 6.10
N GLY A 86 20.68 0.24 4.94
CA GLY A 86 21.30 -1.02 4.53
C GLY A 86 20.26 -2.03 4.05
N LEU A 87 19.16 -1.51 3.48
CA LEU A 87 18.21 -2.26 2.66
C LEU A 87 18.58 -2.01 1.19
N ASP A 88 18.07 -2.84 0.30
CA ASP A 88 18.42 -2.77 -1.11
C ASP A 88 17.42 -1.94 -1.90
N SER A 89 16.17 -2.38 -1.93
CA SER A 89 15.07 -1.77 -2.67
C SER A 89 13.76 -2.05 -1.95
N PRO A 90 13.60 -1.60 -0.69
CA PRO A 90 12.47 -1.99 0.13
C PRO A 90 11.17 -1.55 -0.55
N LYS A 91 10.19 -2.46 -0.58
CA LYS A 91 8.88 -2.26 -1.21
C LYS A 91 7.76 -2.41 -0.18
N GLY A 92 6.94 -3.45 -0.32
CA GLY A 92 5.82 -3.73 0.57
C GLY A 92 6.24 -3.80 2.04
N LEU A 93 5.41 -3.18 2.85
CA LEU A 93 5.51 -3.14 4.30
C LEU A 93 4.28 -3.80 4.92
N ALA A 94 4.47 -4.48 6.05
CA ALA A 94 3.36 -4.90 6.90
C ALA A 94 3.79 -4.92 8.37
N LEU A 95 2.95 -4.39 9.25
CA LEU A 95 3.18 -4.39 10.68
C LEU A 95 2.43 -5.55 11.34
N TYR A 96 3.14 -6.33 12.15
CA TYR A 96 2.52 -7.30 13.06
C TYR A 96 3.19 -7.22 14.42
N GLU A 97 2.41 -6.90 15.44
CA GLU A 97 2.89 -6.57 16.79
C GLU A 97 3.97 -5.46 16.76
N ASN A 98 5.19 -5.76 17.19
CA ASN A 98 6.33 -4.83 17.22
C ASN A 98 7.33 -5.10 16.09
N LYS A 99 6.90 -5.77 15.02
CA LYS A 99 7.75 -6.16 13.89
C LYS A 99 7.19 -5.58 12.60
N LEU A 100 8.02 -4.81 11.93
CA LEU A 100 7.79 -4.37 10.55
C LEU A 100 8.47 -5.37 9.61
N TYR A 101 7.68 -5.96 8.74
CA TYR A 101 8.13 -6.89 7.70
C TYR A 101 8.30 -6.12 6.41
N VAL A 102 9.42 -6.32 5.72
CA VAL A 102 9.82 -5.56 4.54
C VAL A 102 10.21 -6.51 3.42
N ALA A 103 9.59 -6.34 2.25
CA ALA A 103 10.01 -7.05 1.05
C ALA A 103 11.19 -6.28 0.44
N ASP A 104 12.35 -6.92 0.38
CA ASP A 104 13.60 -6.26 -0.02
C ASP A 104 14.29 -7.10 -1.11
N VAL A 105 13.87 -6.89 -2.36
CA VAL A 105 14.37 -7.57 -3.58
C VAL A 105 14.25 -9.10 -3.53
N ASN A 106 15.12 -9.79 -2.81
CA ASN A 106 15.20 -11.25 -2.76
C ASN A 106 15.16 -11.80 -1.33
N GLU A 107 14.76 -10.97 -0.35
CA GLU A 107 14.60 -11.39 1.02
C GLU A 107 13.45 -10.67 1.74
N LEU A 108 12.94 -11.31 2.79
CA LEU A 108 12.06 -10.70 3.78
C LEU A 108 12.91 -10.22 4.95
N VAL A 109 12.93 -8.91 5.20
CA VAL A 109 13.63 -8.30 6.32
C VAL A 109 12.63 -8.01 7.44
N VAL A 110 13.03 -8.28 8.68
CA VAL A 110 12.21 -8.00 9.86
C VAL A 110 12.90 -6.97 10.74
N ILE A 111 12.21 -5.88 11.01
CA ILE A 111 12.68 -4.77 11.84
C ILE A 111 11.88 -4.74 13.14
N ASN A 112 12.56 -4.72 14.28
CA ASN A 112 11.91 -4.41 15.55
C ASN A 112 11.67 -2.90 15.64
N VAL A 113 10.40 -2.50 15.71
CA VAL A 113 10.01 -1.09 15.65
C VAL A 113 10.23 -0.30 16.93
N VAL A 114 10.45 -0.99 18.05
CA VAL A 114 10.81 -0.36 19.33
C VAL A 114 12.28 0.04 19.31
N SER A 115 13.16 -0.83 18.82
CA SER A 115 14.60 -0.56 18.77
C SER A 115 15.08 0.09 17.48
N GLY A 116 14.30 0.04 16.40
CA GLY A 116 14.74 0.48 15.06
C GLY A 116 15.87 -0.37 14.49
N LYS A 117 15.86 -1.68 14.77
CA LYS A 117 16.93 -2.61 14.35
C LYS A 117 16.38 -3.73 13.51
N VAL A 118 17.11 -4.11 12.47
CA VAL A 118 16.90 -5.38 11.78
C VAL A 118 17.18 -6.52 12.76
N VAL A 119 16.21 -7.42 12.94
CA VAL A 119 16.28 -8.56 13.87
C VAL A 119 16.26 -9.91 13.17
N ALA A 120 15.86 -9.96 11.90
CA ALA A 120 15.96 -11.15 11.07
C ALA A 120 15.98 -10.79 9.59
N ARG A 121 16.56 -11.68 8.78
CA ARG A 121 16.53 -11.67 7.32
C ARG A 121 16.25 -13.09 6.84
N TYR A 122 15.32 -13.24 5.91
CA TYR A 122 14.94 -14.54 5.37
C TYR A 122 15.08 -14.52 3.85
N PRO A 123 16.11 -15.19 3.27
CA PRO A 123 16.27 -15.28 1.83
C PRO A 123 15.06 -15.96 1.17
N ALA A 124 14.56 -15.38 0.09
CA ALA A 124 13.54 -15.98 -0.77
C ALA A 124 14.21 -16.78 -1.89
N ASN A 125 14.60 -18.01 -1.59
CA ASN A 125 15.29 -18.85 -2.58
C ASN A 125 14.45 -19.04 -3.85
N GLY A 126 15.01 -18.64 -4.99
CA GLY A 126 14.34 -18.73 -6.29
C GLY A 126 13.44 -17.53 -6.61
N SER A 127 13.33 -16.52 -5.74
CA SER A 127 12.58 -15.31 -6.06
C SER A 127 13.27 -14.51 -7.15
N MET A 128 12.48 -13.86 -8.00
CA MET A 128 13.01 -12.87 -8.91
C MET A 128 13.04 -11.51 -8.24
N ILE A 129 11.89 -10.95 -7.85
CA ILE A 129 11.78 -9.66 -7.16
C ILE A 129 10.54 -9.67 -6.25
N LEU A 130 10.75 -9.67 -4.95
CA LEU A 130 9.71 -9.51 -3.95
C LEU A 130 9.10 -8.10 -4.01
N ASN A 131 7.80 -8.00 -3.78
CA ASN A 131 7.10 -6.72 -3.81
C ASN A 131 6.12 -6.52 -2.65
N GLY A 132 4.87 -6.98 -2.77
CA GLY A 132 3.84 -6.76 -1.75
C GLY A 132 3.95 -7.75 -0.59
N ILE A 133 3.53 -7.29 0.60
CA ILE A 133 3.40 -8.10 1.81
C ILE A 133 1.98 -7.99 2.35
N SER A 134 1.44 -9.11 2.84
CA SER A 134 0.25 -9.08 3.69
C SER A 134 0.38 -10.07 4.84
N ILE A 135 -0.17 -9.71 6.00
CA ILE A 135 -0.15 -10.53 7.21
C ILE A 135 -1.59 -10.66 7.71
N ASN A 136 -2.06 -11.88 7.87
CA ASN A 136 -3.40 -12.10 8.41
C ASN A 136 -3.44 -11.95 9.95
N LYS A 137 -4.64 -11.95 10.53
CA LYS A 137 -4.86 -11.84 11.99
C LYS A 137 -4.09 -12.88 12.84
N ASN A 138 -3.75 -14.04 12.27
CA ASN A 138 -3.02 -15.11 12.95
C ASN A 138 -1.49 -14.99 12.79
N GLY A 139 -1.00 -13.93 12.14
CA GLY A 139 0.43 -13.70 11.91
C GLY A 139 1.01 -14.48 10.73
N LYS A 140 0.17 -15.10 9.88
CA LYS A 140 0.64 -15.75 8.66
C LYS A 140 0.98 -14.68 7.62
N ILE A 141 2.22 -14.71 7.15
CA ILE A 141 2.77 -13.74 6.20
C ILE A 141 2.69 -14.30 4.79
N PHE A 142 2.35 -13.44 3.84
CA PHE A 142 2.42 -13.71 2.40
C PHE A 142 3.24 -12.60 1.73
N VAL A 143 4.12 -12.98 0.80
CA VAL A 143 4.98 -12.05 0.07
C VAL A 143 4.92 -12.36 -1.42
N SER A 144 4.61 -11.39 -2.27
CA SER A 144 4.53 -11.59 -3.72
C SER A 144 5.89 -11.48 -4.37
N ASP A 145 6.16 -12.33 -5.36
CA ASP A 145 7.28 -12.22 -6.31
C ASP A 145 6.71 -11.88 -7.68
N TRP A 146 6.70 -10.58 -8.00
CA TRP A 146 5.97 -10.04 -9.15
C TRP A 146 6.55 -10.45 -10.50
N THR A 147 7.83 -10.85 -10.58
CA THR A 147 8.42 -11.29 -11.84
C THR A 147 8.44 -12.81 -11.92
N GLY A 148 8.52 -13.49 -10.77
CA GLY A 148 8.54 -14.95 -10.70
C GLY A 148 7.17 -15.63 -10.75
N ASN A 149 6.05 -14.90 -10.66
CA ASN A 149 4.70 -15.45 -10.54
C ASN A 149 4.53 -16.39 -9.34
N ARG A 150 5.02 -15.95 -8.18
CA ARG A 150 4.99 -16.74 -6.93
C ARG A 150 4.48 -15.92 -5.76
N ILE A 151 3.94 -16.62 -4.78
CA ILE A 151 3.69 -16.10 -3.43
C ILE A 151 4.51 -16.94 -2.44
N TYR A 152 5.25 -16.28 -1.56
CA TYR A 152 6.01 -16.90 -0.47
C TYR A 152 5.26 -16.79 0.86
N THR A 153 5.56 -17.68 1.81
CA THR A 153 5.12 -17.61 3.21
C THR A 153 6.27 -17.92 4.16
N LEU A 154 6.29 -17.31 5.33
CA LEU A 154 7.27 -17.59 6.37
C LEU A 154 6.74 -18.72 7.27
N ASP A 155 7.39 -19.88 7.22
CA ASP A 155 7.01 -21.07 7.98
C ASP A 155 8.24 -21.80 8.52
N GLY A 156 8.22 -22.15 9.81
CA GLY A 156 9.33 -22.84 10.47
C GLY A 156 10.66 -22.08 10.46
N GLY A 157 10.64 -20.75 10.35
CA GLY A 157 11.85 -19.91 10.27
C GLY A 157 12.47 -19.81 8.87
N GLU A 158 11.75 -20.24 7.84
CA GLU A 158 12.19 -20.18 6.44
C GLU A 158 11.11 -19.54 5.56
N LEU A 159 11.54 -18.75 4.59
CA LEU A 159 10.64 -18.17 3.59
C LEU A 159 10.52 -19.15 2.42
N LYS A 160 9.33 -19.76 2.27
CA LYS A 160 9.05 -20.85 1.34
C LYS A 160 8.03 -20.43 0.31
N ILE A 161 8.10 -21.01 -0.89
CA ILE A 161 7.05 -20.86 -1.90
C ILE A 161 5.76 -21.47 -1.34
N TRP A 162 4.71 -20.67 -1.27
CA TRP A 162 3.37 -21.10 -0.91
C TRP A 162 2.52 -21.40 -2.15
N LEU A 163 2.67 -20.61 -3.20
CA LEU A 163 2.00 -20.78 -4.49
C LEU A 163 2.94 -20.37 -5.63
N ASP A 164 3.02 -21.20 -6.68
CA ASP A 164 3.74 -20.94 -7.92
C ASP A 164 2.79 -21.28 -9.06
N SER A 165 2.31 -20.25 -9.77
CA SER A 165 1.23 -20.39 -10.73
C SER A 165 1.30 -19.27 -11.75
N PRO A 166 1.35 -19.55 -13.07
CA PRO A 166 1.31 -18.50 -14.09
C PRO A 166 0.03 -17.65 -14.03
N GLU A 167 -1.06 -18.18 -13.46
CA GLU A 167 -2.33 -17.48 -13.22
C GLU A 167 -2.20 -16.30 -12.26
N LEU A 168 -1.12 -16.25 -11.46
CA LEU A 168 -0.81 -15.08 -10.62
C LEU A 168 -0.46 -13.84 -11.45
N ASN A 169 -0.01 -14.01 -12.71
CA ASN A 169 0.16 -12.96 -13.70
C ASN A 169 0.81 -11.65 -13.20
N SER A 170 2.00 -11.74 -12.63
CA SER A 170 2.76 -10.64 -12.01
C SER A 170 2.15 -10.13 -10.70
N PRO A 171 2.02 -10.98 -9.67
CA PRO A 171 1.36 -10.62 -8.42
C PRO A 171 2.12 -9.47 -7.74
N ASN A 172 1.41 -8.39 -7.42
CA ASN A 172 1.99 -7.22 -6.78
C ASN A 172 1.33 -6.99 -5.41
N GLY A 173 0.12 -6.44 -5.38
CA GLY A 173 -0.61 -6.17 -4.14
C GLY A 173 -1.21 -7.43 -3.52
N LEU A 174 -1.15 -7.54 -2.20
CA LEU A 174 -1.71 -8.66 -1.44
C LEU A 174 -2.61 -8.16 -0.30
N TRP A 175 -3.71 -8.87 -0.05
CA TRP A 175 -4.55 -8.66 1.12
C TRP A 175 -4.99 -10.01 1.69
N ALA A 176 -4.52 -10.36 2.88
CA ALA A 176 -4.85 -11.60 3.55
C ALA A 176 -5.94 -11.35 4.61
N GLU A 177 -7.13 -11.88 4.36
CA GLU A 177 -8.27 -11.70 5.26
C GLU A 177 -9.04 -13.02 5.42
N ASN A 178 -9.22 -13.42 6.69
CA ASN A 178 -9.80 -14.70 7.06
C ASN A 178 -9.07 -15.86 6.35
N ASP A 179 -9.80 -16.65 5.57
CA ASP A 179 -9.27 -17.80 4.83
C ASP A 179 -8.91 -17.46 3.37
N TYR A 180 -8.94 -16.18 3.00
CA TYR A 180 -8.69 -15.70 1.64
C TYR A 180 -7.41 -14.88 1.56
N LEU A 181 -6.68 -15.08 0.45
CA LEU A 181 -5.66 -14.16 -0.02
C LEU A 181 -6.17 -13.52 -1.32
N TYR A 182 -6.38 -12.22 -1.29
CA TYR A 182 -6.65 -11.44 -2.49
C TYR A 182 -5.32 -11.00 -3.10
N VAL A 183 -5.22 -11.14 -4.42
CA VAL A 183 -4.01 -10.84 -5.19
C VAL A 183 -4.38 -9.84 -6.27
N ALA A 184 -3.63 -8.73 -6.33
CA ALA A 184 -3.70 -7.75 -7.40
C ALA A 184 -2.47 -7.88 -8.30
N SER A 185 -2.72 -7.95 -9.60
CA SER A 185 -1.76 -8.31 -10.64
C SER A 185 -1.90 -7.39 -11.85
#